data_AF-A0A3G9EP93-F1
#
_entry.id   AF-A0A3G9EP93-F1
#
_cell.length_a   1.000
_cell.length_b   1.000
_cell.length_c   1.000
_cell.angle_alpha   90.00
_cell.angle_beta   90.00
_cell.angle_gamma   90.00
#
_symmetry.space_group_name_H-M   'P 1'
#
loop_
_entity.id
_entity.type
_entity.pdbx_description
1 polymer ?
#
loop_
_entity_poly.entity_id
_entity_poly.type
_entity_poly.pdbx_seq_one_letter_code
_entity_poly.pdbx_strand_id
1 'polypeptide(L)'
;MNKKYFFLLILTVFMCGTVAFGQKSIVILHTNDTHSRIEPIPESDRIAGNKGGVARRMNYIEQVRKENKNVLLFDAGDFLQGTPYFNLFKGEVETEAMNMMRYDAVTLGNHEFDYGLEALEKVVRRAKFPIISSNYDFSGTPLNNLIKPYLIFKKDGVKIGVIAINIQPKGLIASGNYDGMKFLQPERVANELALKLKTTDRCDMVICLSHLGYTADKRLVEQTRNIDIIIGGHSHTNMKTPDMLKNIDNKDVMVFQTAGRGIYVGRIDVELEKVK
;
A
#
# COMPACT_ATOMS: atom_id res chain seq x y z
N MET A 1 47.76 -33.61 -64.31
CA MET A 1 46.68 -33.88 -63.33
C MET A 1 46.67 -32.75 -62.30
N ASN A 2 45.86 -31.71 -62.51
CA ASN A 2 45.78 -30.55 -61.61
C ASN A 2 44.65 -30.76 -60.59
N LYS A 3 45.00 -30.98 -59.32
CA LYS A 3 44.04 -30.99 -58.20
C LYS A 3 43.75 -29.54 -57.81
N LYS A 4 42.51 -29.08 -58.02
CA LYS A 4 42.00 -27.81 -57.48
C LYS A 4 41.51 -28.07 -56.06
N TYR A 5 42.08 -27.39 -55.08
CA TYR A 5 41.60 -27.38 -53.70
C TYR A 5 40.57 -26.26 -53.54
N PHE A 6 39.37 -26.60 -53.08
CA PHE A 6 38.30 -25.65 -52.79
C PHE A 6 38.35 -25.34 -51.29
N PHE A 7 38.72 -24.11 -50.92
CA PHE A 7 38.68 -23.65 -49.54
C PHE A 7 37.25 -23.20 -49.22
N LEU A 8 36.56 -23.95 -48.34
CA LEU A 8 35.25 -23.57 -47.84
C LEU A 8 35.44 -22.63 -46.63
N LEU A 9 35.18 -21.34 -46.84
CA LEU A 9 35.18 -20.35 -45.75
C LEU A 9 33.84 -20.44 -45.01
N ILE A 10 33.83 -21.06 -43.82
CA ILE A 10 32.67 -21.05 -42.92
C ILE A 10 32.69 -19.71 -42.17
N LEU A 11 31.78 -18.82 -42.56
CA LEU A 11 31.58 -17.52 -41.89
C LEU A 11 30.66 -17.74 -40.68
N THR A 12 31.21 -17.92 -39.50
CA THR A 12 30.45 -17.98 -38.24
C THR A 12 30.03 -16.56 -37.85
N VAL A 13 28.78 -16.19 -38.13
CA VAL A 13 28.18 -14.93 -37.67
C VAL A 13 27.87 -15.07 -36.17
N PHE A 14 28.73 -14.53 -35.31
CA PHE A 14 28.42 -14.31 -33.90
C PHE A 14 27.40 -13.17 -33.80
N MET A 15 26.12 -13.53 -33.75
CA MET A 15 25.05 -12.57 -33.47
C MET A 15 25.10 -12.23 -31.97
N CYS A 16 25.90 -11.23 -31.62
CA CYS A 16 25.91 -10.66 -30.26
C CYS A 16 24.57 -9.93 -30.06
N GLY A 17 23.56 -10.68 -29.60
CA GLY A 17 22.28 -10.10 -29.21
C GLY A 17 22.48 -9.24 -27.98
N THR A 18 22.42 -7.92 -28.14
CA THR A 18 22.25 -7.01 -27.01
C THR A 18 20.92 -7.34 -26.34
N VAL A 19 20.96 -8.00 -25.20
CA VAL A 19 19.77 -8.15 -24.35
C VAL A 19 19.49 -6.76 -23.79
N ALA A 20 18.57 -6.03 -24.43
CA ALA A 20 18.05 -4.80 -23.87
C ALA A 20 17.30 -5.15 -22.58
N PHE A 21 17.91 -4.88 -21.43
CA PHE A 21 17.23 -4.91 -20.14
C PHE A 21 16.25 -3.74 -20.13
N GLY A 22 14.97 -4.04 -20.33
CA GLY A 22 13.92 -3.03 -20.19
C GLY A 22 13.71 -2.73 -18.71
N GLN A 23 14.24 -1.60 -18.25
CA GLN A 23 13.99 -1.06 -16.92
C GLN A 23 12.49 -0.86 -16.72
N LYS A 24 11.95 -1.42 -15.62
CA LYS A 24 10.52 -1.38 -15.30
C LYS A 24 10.28 -0.29 -14.28
N SER A 25 9.46 0.69 -14.61
CA SER A 25 9.11 1.81 -13.73
C SER A 25 7.66 1.68 -13.26
N ILE A 26 7.49 1.71 -11.94
CA ILE A 26 6.20 1.69 -11.26
C ILE A 26 6.16 2.86 -10.28
N VAL A 27 5.12 3.68 -10.37
CA VAL A 27 4.87 4.76 -9.42
C VAL A 27 3.89 4.26 -8.38
N ILE A 28 4.30 4.29 -7.12
CA ILE A 28 3.44 4.00 -5.98
C ILE A 28 3.08 5.32 -5.33
N LEU A 29 1.79 5.65 -5.34
CA LEU A 29 1.23 6.75 -4.59
C LEU A 29 0.62 6.21 -3.30
N HIS A 30 0.69 6.99 -2.22
CA HIS A 30 0.00 6.61 -1.01
C HIS A 30 -0.48 7.77 -0.16
N THR A 31 -1.46 7.48 0.68
CA THR A 31 -1.95 8.33 1.76
C THR A 31 -2.11 7.53 3.05
N ASN A 32 -2.29 8.23 4.16
CA ASN A 32 -2.65 7.67 5.46
C ASN A 32 -3.36 8.73 6.30
N ASP A 33 -4.18 8.30 7.25
CA ASP A 33 -4.77 9.16 8.30
C ASP A 33 -5.50 10.38 7.72
N THR A 34 -6.21 10.20 6.61
CA THR A 34 -6.82 11.34 5.92
C THR A 34 -7.98 11.93 6.71
N HIS A 35 -8.51 11.17 7.67
CA HIS A 35 -9.44 11.61 8.70
C HIS A 35 -10.57 12.49 8.16
N SER A 36 -11.34 11.94 7.22
CA SER A 36 -12.53 12.61 6.68
C SER A 36 -12.22 14.02 6.13
N ARG A 37 -10.96 14.29 5.72
CA ARG A 37 -10.57 15.60 5.18
C ARG A 37 -11.05 15.77 3.74
N ILE A 38 -12.35 16.01 3.61
CA ILE A 38 -13.03 16.25 2.34
C ILE A 38 -12.67 17.62 1.78
N GLU A 39 -12.87 18.66 2.59
CA GLU A 39 -12.54 20.04 2.22
C GLU A 39 -11.09 20.40 2.55
N PRO A 40 -10.52 21.43 1.90
CA PRO A 40 -9.27 22.03 2.34
C PRO A 40 -9.35 22.44 3.81
N ILE A 41 -8.20 22.39 4.48
CA ILE A 41 -8.06 22.88 5.84
C ILE A 41 -8.27 24.40 5.83
N PRO A 42 -9.08 24.96 6.76
CA PRO A 42 -9.35 26.39 6.81
C PRO A 42 -8.07 27.23 6.84
N GLU A 43 -8.08 28.38 6.17
CA GLU A 43 -6.94 29.30 6.12
C GLU A 43 -6.39 29.69 7.51
N SER A 44 -7.26 29.75 8.51
CA SER A 44 -6.90 30.06 9.89
C SER A 44 -6.08 28.97 10.62
N ASP A 45 -5.92 27.78 10.03
CA ASP A 45 -5.08 26.72 10.60
C ASP A 45 -3.60 27.12 10.51
N ARG A 46 -2.95 27.20 11.69
CA ARG A 46 -1.58 27.72 11.84
C ARG A 46 -0.50 26.87 11.16
N ILE A 47 -0.78 25.62 10.84
CA ILE A 47 0.21 24.66 10.33
C ILE A 47 -0.08 24.30 8.87
N ALA A 48 -1.35 24.12 8.54
CA ALA A 48 -1.77 23.52 7.28
C ALA A 48 -2.90 24.27 6.57
N GLY A 49 -3.11 25.56 6.87
CA GLY A 49 -4.12 26.39 6.21
C GLY A 49 -4.06 26.32 4.69
N ASN A 50 -5.23 26.22 4.05
CA ASN A 50 -5.43 26.09 2.61
C ASN A 50 -4.77 24.85 1.95
N LYS A 51 -4.40 23.82 2.74
CA LYS A 51 -3.88 22.55 2.23
C LYS A 51 -4.90 21.41 2.38
N GLY A 52 -4.59 20.26 1.80
CA GLY A 52 -5.44 19.07 1.81
C GLY A 52 -6.66 19.19 0.90
N GLY A 53 -7.71 18.45 1.26
CA GLY A 53 -8.95 18.36 0.48
C GLY A 53 -8.89 17.31 -0.64
N VAL A 54 -10.03 16.65 -0.84
CA VAL A 54 -10.23 15.56 -1.82
C VAL A 54 -10.01 16.05 -3.25
N ALA A 55 -10.51 17.23 -3.61
CA ALA A 55 -10.38 17.75 -4.98
C ALA A 55 -8.92 17.95 -5.39
N ARG A 56 -8.09 18.51 -4.51
CA ARG A 56 -6.66 18.72 -4.78
C ARG A 56 -5.92 17.38 -4.89
N ARG A 57 -6.22 16.46 -3.97
CA ARG A 57 -5.64 15.11 -3.97
C ARG A 57 -5.96 14.38 -5.27
N MET A 58 -7.23 14.39 -5.68
CA MET A 58 -7.68 13.78 -6.93
C MET A 58 -6.97 14.38 -8.14
N ASN A 59 -6.86 15.71 -8.23
CA ASN A 59 -6.15 16.37 -9.33
C ASN A 59 -4.69 15.92 -9.43
N TYR A 60 -3.97 15.84 -8.31
CA TYR A 60 -2.58 15.36 -8.31
C TYR A 60 -2.48 13.89 -8.75
N ILE A 61 -3.33 13.02 -8.21
CA ILE A 61 -3.35 11.60 -8.58
C ILE A 61 -3.63 11.42 -10.08
N GLU A 62 -4.61 12.15 -10.63
CA GLU A 62 -4.93 12.11 -12.05
C GLU A 62 -3.78 12.66 -12.91
N GLN A 63 -3.08 13.72 -12.47
CA GLN A 63 -1.89 14.21 -13.14
C GLN A 63 -0.82 13.11 -13.23
N VAL A 64 -0.47 12.48 -12.10
CA VAL A 64 0.54 11.42 -12.06
C VAL A 64 0.15 10.25 -12.98
N ARG A 65 -1.13 9.88 -13.02
CA ARG A 65 -1.64 8.83 -13.92
C ARG A 65 -1.60 9.20 -15.40
N LYS A 66 -1.70 10.48 -15.75
CA LYS A 66 -1.52 10.95 -17.13
C LYS A 66 -0.06 10.88 -17.56
N GLU A 67 0.85 11.16 -16.62
CA GLU A 67 2.30 11.16 -16.86
C GLU A 67 2.92 9.75 -16.81
N ASN A 68 2.29 8.80 -16.12
CA ASN A 68 2.86 7.48 -15.84
C ASN A 68 1.87 6.35 -16.15
N LYS A 69 2.31 5.34 -16.91
CA LYS A 69 1.46 4.20 -17.30
C LYS A 69 1.18 3.22 -16.16
N ASN A 70 2.16 3.01 -15.27
CA ASN A 70 2.11 2.01 -14.22
C ASN A 70 2.03 2.68 -12.85
N VAL A 71 0.82 3.10 -12.47
CA VAL A 71 0.56 3.69 -11.15
C VAL A 71 -0.22 2.72 -10.28
N LEU A 72 0.16 2.64 -9.01
CA LEU A 72 -0.60 2.03 -7.92
C LEU A 72 -0.87 3.10 -6.86
N LEU A 73 -2.06 3.10 -6.29
CA LEU A 73 -2.47 4.03 -5.24
C LEU A 73 -2.96 3.27 -4.00
N PHE A 74 -2.33 3.53 -2.85
CA PHE A 74 -2.65 2.86 -1.59
C PHE A 74 -3.06 3.82 -0.48
N ASP A 75 -3.87 3.35 0.48
CA ASP A 75 -4.12 4.07 1.73
C ASP A 75 -3.79 3.21 2.94
N ALA A 76 -3.09 3.80 3.90
CA ALA A 76 -2.64 3.12 5.11
C ALA A 76 -3.63 3.19 6.29
N GLY A 77 -4.91 3.49 6.06
CA GLY A 77 -5.96 3.46 7.09
C GLY A 77 -6.25 4.82 7.73
N ASP A 78 -7.27 4.86 8.59
CA ASP A 78 -7.83 6.08 9.18
C ASP A 78 -8.26 7.12 8.12
N PHE A 79 -8.93 6.64 7.07
CA PHE A 79 -9.57 7.54 6.11
C PHE A 79 -10.94 8.02 6.61
N LEU A 80 -11.55 7.26 7.53
CA LEU A 80 -12.74 7.66 8.27
C LEU A 80 -12.40 8.55 9.49
N GLN A 81 -13.46 9.07 10.11
CA GLN A 81 -13.45 9.94 11.30
C GLN A 81 -12.69 11.27 11.15
N GLY A 82 -13.08 12.31 11.91
CA GLY A 82 -12.26 13.52 12.10
C GLY A 82 -12.87 14.82 11.59
N THR A 83 -13.97 14.76 10.84
CA THR A 83 -14.77 15.94 10.48
C THR A 83 -16.27 15.65 10.60
N PRO A 84 -17.14 16.67 10.58
CA PRO A 84 -18.59 16.46 10.57
C PRO A 84 -19.11 15.59 9.42
N TYR A 85 -18.37 15.45 8.31
CA TYR A 85 -18.76 14.57 7.21
C TYR A 85 -18.94 13.13 7.69
N PHE A 86 -17.97 12.58 8.44
CA PHE A 86 -18.09 11.23 8.97
C PHE A 86 -19.26 11.09 9.95
N ASN A 87 -19.49 12.10 10.80
CA ASN A 87 -20.58 12.07 11.77
C ASN A 87 -21.95 12.02 11.10
N LEU A 88 -22.13 12.75 10.00
CA LEU A 88 -23.39 12.87 9.27
C LEU A 88 -23.60 11.74 8.26
N PHE A 89 -22.56 11.33 7.54
CA PHE A 89 -22.66 10.43 6.39
C PHE A 89 -22.05 9.04 6.62
N LYS A 90 -21.46 8.79 7.80
CA LYS A 90 -21.00 7.47 8.26
C LYS A 90 -20.07 6.76 7.27
N GLY A 91 -19.16 7.52 6.64
CA GLY A 91 -18.16 6.99 5.71
C GLY A 91 -18.55 7.00 4.23
N GLU A 92 -19.79 7.39 3.88
CA GLU A 92 -20.23 7.42 2.47
C GLU A 92 -19.42 8.40 1.63
N VAL A 93 -19.20 9.63 2.13
CA VAL A 93 -18.52 10.69 1.38
C VAL A 93 -17.05 10.33 1.16
N GLU A 94 -16.40 9.79 2.18
CA GLU A 94 -15.01 9.33 2.13
C GLU A 94 -14.85 8.19 1.11
N THR A 95 -15.75 7.20 1.17
CA THR A 95 -15.72 6.04 0.28
C THR A 95 -15.94 6.45 -1.17
N GLU A 96 -16.91 7.32 -1.45
CA GLU A 96 -17.16 7.79 -2.83
C GLU A 96 -16.00 8.64 -3.37
N ALA A 97 -15.39 9.49 -2.54
CA ALA A 97 -14.20 10.22 -2.92
C ALA A 97 -13.04 9.28 -3.30
N MET A 98 -12.80 8.23 -2.51
CA MET A 98 -11.78 7.23 -2.78
C MET A 98 -12.12 6.35 -3.99
N ASN A 99 -13.40 6.04 -4.22
CA ASN A 99 -13.89 5.37 -5.42
C ASN A 99 -13.51 6.17 -6.68
N MET A 100 -13.78 7.48 -6.68
CA MET A 100 -13.43 8.37 -7.80
C MET A 100 -11.92 8.45 -8.03
N MET A 101 -11.12 8.43 -6.94
CA MET A 101 -9.65 8.37 -7.01
C MET A 101 -9.11 7.00 -7.39
N ARG A 102 -9.94 5.96 -7.53
CA ARG A 102 -9.54 4.61 -7.96
C ARG A 102 -8.37 4.05 -7.13
N TYR A 103 -8.50 4.02 -5.81
CA TYR A 103 -7.51 3.35 -4.96
C TYR A 103 -7.36 1.88 -5.36
N ASP A 104 -6.13 1.36 -5.34
CA ASP A 104 -5.83 -0.03 -5.69
C ASP A 104 -5.95 -0.96 -4.47
N ALA A 105 -5.59 -0.48 -3.28
CA ALA A 105 -5.84 -1.16 -2.01
C ALA A 105 -5.84 -0.19 -0.83
N VAL A 106 -6.61 -0.51 0.21
CA VAL A 106 -6.71 0.27 1.44
C VAL A 106 -6.63 -0.68 2.62
N THR A 107 -5.88 -0.33 3.66
CA THR A 107 -5.91 -1.06 4.94
C THR A 107 -6.83 -0.37 5.94
N LEU A 108 -7.11 -1.05 7.06
CA LEU A 108 -7.88 -0.50 8.17
C LEU A 108 -6.97 0.22 9.17
N GLY A 109 -7.41 1.35 9.67
CA GLY A 109 -6.95 1.94 10.91
C GLY A 109 -7.91 1.67 12.06
N ASN A 110 -7.64 2.29 13.20
CA ASN A 110 -8.49 2.12 14.38
C ASN A 110 -9.81 2.87 14.24
N HIS A 111 -9.84 3.97 13.50
CA HIS A 111 -11.04 4.80 13.35
C HIS A 111 -12.08 4.22 12.38
N GLU A 112 -11.71 3.25 11.56
CA GLU A 112 -12.68 2.51 10.74
C GLU A 112 -13.74 1.77 11.58
N PHE A 113 -13.45 1.54 12.87
CA PHE A 113 -14.32 0.84 13.80
C PHE A 113 -15.13 1.77 14.71
N ASP A 114 -15.04 3.10 14.57
CA ASP A 114 -15.67 4.05 15.50
C ASP A 114 -17.20 3.88 15.62
N TYR A 115 -17.86 3.41 14.56
CA TYR A 115 -19.29 3.09 14.53
C TYR A 115 -19.62 1.59 14.52
N GLY A 116 -18.63 0.74 14.84
CA GLY A 116 -18.81 -0.71 14.90
C GLY A 116 -18.76 -1.42 13.54
N LEU A 117 -18.79 -2.75 13.60
CA LEU A 117 -18.59 -3.63 12.45
C LEU A 117 -19.70 -3.51 11.41
N GLU A 118 -20.94 -3.23 11.80
CA GLU A 118 -22.07 -3.07 10.89
C GLU A 118 -21.94 -1.80 10.04
N ALA A 119 -21.39 -0.72 10.62
CA ALA A 119 -21.10 0.49 9.86
C ALA A 119 -19.92 0.26 8.92
N LEU A 120 -18.87 -0.40 9.40
CA LEU A 120 -17.71 -0.77 8.58
C LEU A 120 -18.10 -1.68 7.41
N GLU A 121 -19.01 -2.65 7.62
CA GLU A 121 -19.52 -3.51 6.56
C GLU A 121 -20.16 -2.70 5.42
N LYS A 122 -20.96 -1.67 5.74
CA LYS A 122 -21.56 -0.78 4.74
C LYS A 122 -20.50 0.01 3.96
N VAL A 123 -19.42 0.43 4.61
CA VAL A 123 -18.28 1.07 3.95
C VAL A 123 -17.60 0.08 3.00
N VAL A 124 -17.26 -1.12 3.48
CA VAL A 124 -16.58 -2.15 2.69
C VAL A 124 -17.40 -2.58 1.48
N ARG A 125 -18.73 -2.71 1.61
CA ARG A 125 -19.61 -3.07 0.49
C ARG A 125 -19.78 -1.94 -0.54
N ARG A 126 -19.61 -0.68 -0.13
CA ARG A 126 -19.68 0.48 -1.03
C ARG A 126 -18.35 0.74 -1.75
N ALA A 127 -17.23 0.34 -1.15
CA ALA A 127 -15.91 0.52 -1.73
C ALA A 127 -15.77 -0.24 -3.05
N LYS A 128 -15.31 0.46 -4.09
CA LYS A 128 -14.92 -0.09 -5.40
C LYS A 128 -13.43 -0.47 -5.44
N PHE A 129 -12.77 -0.37 -4.30
CA PHE A 129 -11.40 -0.77 -4.05
C PHE A 129 -11.40 -1.83 -2.95
N PRO A 130 -10.46 -2.78 -2.97
CA PRO A 130 -10.37 -3.78 -1.94
C PRO A 130 -9.83 -3.18 -0.64
N ILE A 131 -10.54 -3.46 0.46
CA ILE A 131 -10.04 -3.24 1.81
C ILE A 131 -9.39 -4.53 2.29
N ILE A 132 -8.18 -4.43 2.83
CA ILE A 132 -7.37 -5.58 3.25
C ILE A 132 -6.89 -5.46 4.69
N SER A 133 -6.76 -6.61 5.35
CA SER A 133 -6.17 -6.76 6.68
C SER A 133 -5.67 -8.18 6.81
N SER A 134 -4.38 -8.34 7.12
CA SER A 134 -3.76 -9.66 7.26
C SER A 134 -3.88 -10.22 8.67
N ASN A 135 -3.81 -9.36 9.69
CA ASN A 135 -3.72 -9.77 11.10
C ASN A 135 -5.01 -9.54 11.90
N TYR A 136 -6.10 -9.11 11.26
CA TYR A 136 -7.43 -9.24 11.82
C TYR A 136 -8.17 -10.39 11.14
N ASP A 137 -8.64 -11.35 11.94
CA ASP A 137 -9.51 -12.43 11.49
C ASP A 137 -10.98 -12.03 11.72
N PHE A 138 -11.68 -11.83 10.61
CA PHE A 138 -13.09 -11.42 10.55
C PHE A 138 -14.07 -12.59 10.40
N SER A 139 -13.61 -13.85 10.49
CA SER A 139 -14.46 -15.04 10.28
C SER A 139 -15.68 -15.10 11.19
N GLY A 140 -15.59 -14.53 12.39
CA GLY A 140 -16.68 -14.43 13.37
C GLY A 140 -17.51 -13.15 13.30
N THR A 141 -17.41 -12.37 12.22
CA THR A 141 -18.00 -11.02 12.11
C THR A 141 -18.81 -10.85 10.82
N PRO A 142 -19.61 -9.77 10.69
CA PRO A 142 -20.28 -9.43 9.43
C PRO A 142 -19.32 -9.18 8.25
N LEU A 143 -18.03 -8.93 8.53
CA LEU A 143 -16.99 -8.71 7.52
C LEU A 143 -16.38 -10.01 6.97
N ASN A 144 -16.87 -11.18 7.39
CA ASN A 144 -16.39 -12.46 6.90
C ASN A 144 -16.39 -12.53 5.36
N ASN A 145 -15.27 -12.92 4.77
CA ASN A 145 -15.00 -12.98 3.33
C ASN A 145 -15.07 -11.64 2.57
N LEU A 146 -15.31 -10.51 3.23
CA LEU A 146 -15.31 -9.19 2.58
C LEU A 146 -13.91 -8.54 2.57
N ILE A 147 -13.11 -8.82 3.61
CA ILE A 147 -11.76 -8.30 3.77
C ILE A 147 -10.76 -9.41 3.47
N LYS A 148 -9.85 -9.16 2.53
CA LYS A 148 -8.84 -10.14 2.12
C LYS A 148 -7.54 -9.94 2.91
N PRO A 149 -6.77 -11.00 3.17
CA PRO A 149 -5.51 -10.88 3.89
C PRO A 149 -4.39 -10.25 3.06
N TYR A 150 -4.42 -10.39 1.73
CA TYR A 150 -3.41 -9.83 0.83
C TYR A 150 -3.94 -9.74 -0.60
N LEU A 151 -3.22 -9.02 -1.44
CA LEU A 151 -3.47 -8.89 -2.88
C LEU A 151 -2.19 -9.10 -3.68
N ILE A 152 -2.35 -9.37 -4.96
CA ILE A 152 -1.25 -9.45 -5.92
C ILE A 152 -1.61 -8.60 -7.13
N PHE A 153 -0.78 -7.61 -7.41
CA PHE A 153 -0.89 -6.75 -8.59
C PHE A 153 0.14 -7.16 -9.63
N LYS A 154 -0.22 -6.98 -10.91
CA LYS A 154 0.71 -7.14 -12.03
C LYS A 154 0.76 -5.85 -12.84
N LYS A 155 1.90 -5.17 -12.84
CA LYS A 155 2.15 -3.93 -13.58
C LYS A 155 3.46 -4.06 -14.34
N ASP A 156 3.44 -3.77 -15.64
CA ASP A 156 4.60 -3.89 -16.53
C ASP A 156 5.38 -5.22 -16.43
N GLY A 157 4.67 -6.32 -16.15
CA GLY A 157 5.27 -7.65 -15.99
C GLY A 157 5.95 -7.91 -14.64
N VAL A 158 5.90 -6.96 -13.71
CA VAL A 158 6.28 -7.09 -12.29
C VAL A 158 5.08 -7.55 -11.48
N LYS A 159 5.28 -8.54 -10.60
CA LYS A 159 4.28 -9.03 -9.65
C LYS A 159 4.55 -8.45 -8.26
N ILE A 160 3.61 -7.67 -7.74
CA ILE A 160 3.71 -6.99 -6.44
C ILE A 160 2.71 -7.63 -5.49
N GLY A 161 3.20 -8.25 -4.42
CA GLY A 161 2.36 -8.71 -3.31
C GLY A 161 2.10 -7.58 -2.32
N VAL A 162 0.89 -7.46 -1.82
CA VAL A 162 0.51 -6.42 -0.85
C VAL A 162 -0.18 -7.08 0.34
N ILE A 163 0.41 -6.93 1.52
CA ILE A 163 -0.15 -7.35 2.81
C ILE A 163 -0.58 -6.12 3.61
N ALA A 164 -1.35 -6.32 4.69
CA ALA A 164 -1.85 -5.25 5.53
C ALA A 164 -1.73 -5.61 7.02
N ILE A 165 -1.04 -4.78 7.80
CA ILE A 165 -0.80 -5.05 9.22
C ILE A 165 -1.38 -3.91 10.06
N ASN A 166 -2.29 -4.26 10.96
CA ASN A 166 -3.13 -3.33 11.71
C ASN A 166 -2.79 -3.38 13.21
N ILE A 167 -3.00 -2.27 13.92
CA ILE A 167 -2.65 -2.12 15.33
C ILE A 167 -3.49 -2.99 16.27
N GLN A 168 -2.98 -3.28 17.47
CA GLN A 168 -3.78 -3.91 18.54
C GLN A 168 -5.04 -3.06 18.82
N PRO A 169 -6.26 -3.61 18.68
CA PRO A 169 -7.49 -2.83 18.88
C PRO A 169 -7.74 -2.47 20.35
N LYS A 170 -7.27 -3.30 21.28
CA LYS A 170 -7.47 -3.13 22.73
C LYS A 170 -6.87 -1.81 23.21
N GLY A 171 -7.74 -0.94 23.74
CA GLY A 171 -7.36 0.37 24.27
C GLY A 171 -7.41 1.51 23.25
N LEU A 172 -7.67 1.20 21.97
CA LEU A 172 -7.84 2.18 20.89
C LEU A 172 -9.27 2.17 20.33
N ILE A 173 -9.90 1.01 20.32
CA ILE A 173 -11.26 0.80 19.82
C ILE A 173 -12.16 0.40 20.98
N ALA A 174 -13.39 0.89 21.02
CA ALA A 174 -14.38 0.44 21.99
C ALA A 174 -14.60 -1.07 21.86
N SER A 175 -14.61 -1.81 22.98
CA SER A 175 -14.59 -3.28 22.96
C SER A 175 -15.70 -3.90 22.11
N GLY A 176 -16.93 -3.37 22.23
CA GLY A 176 -18.08 -3.86 21.47
C GLY A 176 -18.01 -3.58 19.96
N ASN A 177 -17.16 -2.65 19.53
CA ASN A 177 -17.07 -2.25 18.12
C ASN A 177 -16.23 -3.21 17.26
N TYR A 178 -15.61 -4.23 17.86
CA TYR A 178 -14.87 -5.26 17.14
C TYR A 178 -15.18 -6.68 17.67
N ASP A 179 -16.35 -6.87 18.28
CA ASP A 179 -16.78 -8.17 18.81
C ASP A 179 -16.76 -9.25 17.71
N GLY A 180 -16.21 -10.42 18.05
CA GLY A 180 -16.02 -11.53 17.11
C GLY A 180 -14.79 -11.44 16.21
N MET A 181 -14.16 -10.26 16.10
CA MET A 181 -12.88 -10.09 15.40
C MET A 181 -11.74 -10.63 16.28
N LYS A 182 -10.81 -11.39 15.69
CA LYS A 182 -9.61 -11.86 16.40
C LYS A 182 -8.38 -11.10 15.92
N PHE A 183 -7.56 -10.70 16.88
CA PHE A 183 -6.25 -10.12 16.62
C PHE A 183 -5.18 -11.21 16.55
N LEU A 184 -4.43 -11.24 15.45
CA LEU A 184 -3.30 -12.13 15.24
C LEU A 184 -1.99 -11.36 15.42
N GLN A 185 -0.92 -12.07 15.83
CA GLN A 185 0.38 -11.44 16.05
C GLN A 185 0.95 -10.85 14.74
N PRO A 186 1.18 -9.52 14.67
CA PRO A 186 1.60 -8.81 13.46
C PRO A 186 2.82 -9.41 12.77
N GLU A 187 3.91 -9.60 13.52
CA GLU A 187 5.21 -10.05 13.05
C GLU A 187 5.16 -11.48 12.50
N ARG A 188 4.37 -12.34 13.12
CA ARG A 188 4.15 -13.72 12.66
C ARG A 188 3.43 -13.72 11.31
N VAL A 189 2.30 -13.04 11.24
CA VAL A 189 1.46 -12.98 10.03
C VAL A 189 2.22 -12.33 8.87
N ALA A 190 2.94 -11.24 9.14
CA ALA A 190 3.74 -10.53 8.15
C ALA A 190 4.80 -11.46 7.54
N ASN A 191 5.55 -12.21 8.37
CA ASN A 191 6.56 -13.16 7.88
C ASN A 191 5.96 -14.31 7.07
N GLU A 192 4.87 -14.93 7.56
CA GLU A 192 4.20 -16.04 6.88
C GLU A 192 3.71 -15.62 5.47
N LEU A 193 3.03 -14.48 5.37
CA LEU A 193 2.50 -13.99 4.11
C LEU A 193 3.60 -13.46 3.18
N ALA A 194 4.58 -12.72 3.68
CA ALA A 194 5.68 -12.23 2.86
C ALA A 194 6.50 -13.39 2.28
N LEU A 195 6.77 -14.44 3.07
CA LEU A 195 7.42 -15.65 2.58
C LEU A 195 6.60 -16.34 1.49
N LYS A 196 5.29 -16.52 1.71
CA LYS A 196 4.40 -17.10 0.71
C LYS A 196 4.40 -16.29 -0.59
N LEU A 197 4.30 -14.97 -0.49
CA LEU A 197 4.28 -14.07 -1.64
C LEU A 197 5.57 -14.16 -2.46
N LYS A 198 6.73 -14.21 -1.81
CA LYS A 198 8.03 -14.35 -2.51
C LYS A 198 8.22 -15.75 -3.11
N THR A 199 7.90 -16.81 -2.36
CA THR A 199 8.28 -18.20 -2.77
C THR A 199 7.22 -18.89 -3.60
N THR A 200 5.97 -18.86 -3.15
CA THR A 200 4.86 -19.59 -3.78
C THR A 200 4.27 -18.77 -4.91
N ASP A 201 3.91 -17.52 -4.62
CA ASP A 201 3.29 -16.64 -5.62
C ASP A 201 4.32 -15.99 -6.55
N ARG A 202 5.62 -16.08 -6.23
CA ARG A 202 6.74 -15.53 -7.01
C ARG A 202 6.58 -14.02 -7.28
N CYS A 203 6.23 -13.28 -6.24
CA CYS A 203 6.19 -11.82 -6.29
C CYS A 203 7.61 -11.26 -6.34
N ASP A 204 7.85 -10.33 -7.25
CA ASP A 204 9.11 -9.63 -7.40
C ASP A 204 9.32 -8.67 -6.22
N MET A 205 8.24 -8.08 -5.70
CA MET A 205 8.22 -7.15 -4.56
C MET A 205 7.07 -7.45 -3.59
N VAL A 206 7.26 -7.19 -2.30
CA VAL A 206 6.22 -7.22 -1.26
C VAL A 206 6.13 -5.86 -0.56
N ILE A 207 4.93 -5.30 -0.54
CA ILE A 207 4.57 -4.06 0.15
C ILE A 207 3.69 -4.40 1.36
N CYS A 208 3.97 -3.80 2.51
CA CYS A 208 3.12 -3.85 3.69
C CYS A 208 2.41 -2.50 3.88
N LEU A 209 1.07 -2.51 3.82
CA LEU A 209 0.26 -1.38 4.27
C LEU A 209 0.08 -1.49 5.79
N SER A 210 0.79 -0.65 6.54
CA SER A 210 0.80 -0.72 7.99
C SER A 210 0.01 0.41 8.63
N HIS A 211 -0.82 0.07 9.61
CA HIS A 211 -1.45 1.01 10.52
C HIS A 211 -0.96 0.78 11.96
N LEU A 212 0.31 0.39 12.16
CA LEU A 212 0.90 0.17 13.49
C LEU A 212 1.42 1.46 14.14
N GLY A 213 1.73 2.48 13.32
CA GLY A 213 2.48 3.65 13.74
C GLY A 213 3.99 3.47 13.53
N TYR A 214 4.65 4.56 13.15
CA TYR A 214 6.04 4.58 12.70
C TYR A 214 7.03 3.86 13.65
N THR A 215 6.93 4.07 14.97
CA THR A 215 7.82 3.37 15.93
C THR A 215 7.63 1.86 15.90
N ALA A 216 6.39 1.39 15.73
CA ALA A 216 6.10 -0.03 15.62
C ALA A 216 6.44 -0.58 14.23
N ASP A 217 6.34 0.22 13.17
CA ASP A 217 6.83 -0.14 11.84
C ASP A 217 8.33 -0.42 11.84
N LYS A 218 9.13 0.39 12.54
CA LYS A 218 10.57 0.13 12.71
C LYS A 218 10.83 -1.22 13.36
N ARG A 219 10.09 -1.54 14.42
CA ARG A 219 10.19 -2.84 15.11
C ARG A 219 9.74 -3.99 14.20
N LEU A 220 8.71 -3.76 13.39
CA LEU A 220 8.26 -4.76 12.41
C LEU A 220 9.37 -5.06 11.40
N VAL A 221 10.09 -4.06 10.89
CA VAL A 221 11.26 -4.27 10.01
C VAL A 221 12.30 -5.14 10.70
N GLU A 222 12.66 -4.82 11.94
CA GLU A 222 13.64 -5.56 12.75
C GLU A 222 13.22 -6.99 13.11
N GLN A 223 11.98 -7.40 12.80
CA GLN A 223 11.42 -8.72 13.13
C GLN A 223 10.94 -9.50 11.90
N THR A 224 11.05 -8.92 10.70
CA THR A 224 10.50 -9.51 9.48
C THR A 224 11.53 -9.76 8.40
N ARG A 225 11.18 -10.62 7.43
CA ARG A 225 11.92 -10.87 6.19
C ARG A 225 10.99 -10.63 5.01
N ASN A 226 11.58 -10.54 3.82
CA ASN A 226 10.86 -10.58 2.54
C ASN A 226 9.91 -9.40 2.23
N ILE A 227 9.80 -8.41 3.11
CA ILE A 227 9.11 -7.14 2.87
C ILE A 227 10.12 -6.13 2.32
N ASP A 228 9.76 -5.45 1.23
CA ASP A 228 10.63 -4.48 0.57
C ASP A 228 10.24 -3.03 0.95
N ILE A 229 8.93 -2.77 1.13
CA ILE A 229 8.39 -1.44 1.46
C ILE A 229 7.30 -1.57 2.54
N ILE A 230 7.33 -0.68 3.53
CA ILE A 230 6.25 -0.42 4.48
C ILE A 230 5.70 0.99 4.23
N ILE A 231 4.41 1.04 3.93
CA ILE A 231 3.64 2.28 3.82
C ILE A 231 2.82 2.41 5.11
N GLY A 232 3.22 3.33 5.98
CA GLY A 232 2.71 3.46 7.34
C GLY A 232 1.57 4.47 7.51
N GLY A 233 0.89 4.36 8.65
CA GLY A 233 -0.20 5.24 9.12
C GLY A 233 -0.18 5.39 10.65
N HIS A 234 -1.30 5.77 11.26
CA HIS A 234 -1.55 5.87 12.71
C HIS A 234 -0.82 6.99 13.46
N SER A 235 0.52 7.07 13.35
CA SER A 235 1.34 8.01 14.15
C SER A 235 1.45 9.42 13.60
N HIS A 236 0.73 9.71 12.50
CA HIS A 236 0.72 10.97 11.76
C HIS A 236 2.13 11.53 11.44
N THR A 237 3.09 10.63 11.22
CA THR A 237 4.49 11.01 11.08
C THR A 237 4.72 11.72 9.74
N ASN A 238 5.19 12.97 9.81
CA ASN A 238 5.45 13.79 8.64
C ASN A 238 6.87 13.54 8.12
N MET A 239 7.00 12.64 7.15
CA MET A 239 8.28 12.30 6.53
C MET A 239 8.47 13.09 5.23
N LYS A 240 9.60 13.79 5.10
CA LYS A 240 9.99 14.46 3.85
C LYS A 240 10.58 13.49 2.83
N THR A 241 11.25 12.46 3.33
CA THR A 241 11.88 11.38 2.58
C THR A 241 11.62 10.07 3.33
N PRO A 242 11.55 8.93 2.64
CA PRO A 242 11.44 7.64 3.31
C PRO A 242 12.72 7.32 4.10
N ASP A 243 12.57 6.49 5.12
CA ASP A 243 13.71 5.88 5.82
C ASP A 243 14.05 4.53 5.20
N MET A 244 15.35 4.19 5.21
CA MET A 244 15.83 2.87 4.83
C MET A 244 16.34 2.16 6.09
N LEU A 245 15.70 1.05 6.44
CA LEU A 245 15.99 0.26 7.63
C LEU A 245 16.47 -1.14 7.25
N LYS A 246 17.20 -1.81 8.15
CA LYS A 246 17.69 -3.17 7.93
C LYS A 246 16.79 -4.18 8.61
N ASN A 247 16.33 -5.18 7.86
CA ASN A 247 15.58 -6.30 8.42
C ASN A 247 16.51 -7.38 9.01
N ILE A 248 15.96 -8.50 9.50
CA ILE A 248 16.76 -9.54 10.16
C ILE A 248 17.76 -10.27 9.24
N ASP A 249 17.63 -10.12 7.93
CA ASP A 249 18.58 -10.63 6.94
C ASP A 249 19.54 -9.53 6.44
N ASN A 250 19.59 -8.39 7.13
CA ASN A 250 20.36 -7.19 6.77
C ASN A 250 20.03 -6.63 5.37
N LYS A 251 18.79 -6.86 4.89
CA LYS A 251 18.27 -6.28 3.65
C LYS A 251 17.58 -4.95 3.94
N ASP A 252 17.67 -4.03 3.00
CA ASP A 252 17.02 -2.73 3.09
C ASP A 252 15.51 -2.86 2.95
N VAL A 253 14.78 -2.18 3.82
CA VAL A 253 13.32 -2.02 3.79
C VAL A 253 13.02 -0.54 3.89
N MET A 254 12.25 -0.04 2.91
CA MET A 254 11.80 1.34 2.89
C MET A 254 10.61 1.51 3.84
N VAL A 255 10.60 2.56 4.66
CA VAL A 255 9.45 2.93 5.50
C VAL A 255 9.04 4.36 5.19
N PHE A 256 7.75 4.59 4.89
CA PHE A 256 7.27 5.93 4.53
C PHE A 256 5.85 6.24 5.00
N GLN A 257 5.61 7.48 5.41
CA GLN A 257 4.33 8.00 5.89
C GLN A 257 4.13 9.48 5.47
N THR A 258 2.88 9.92 5.31
CA THR A 258 2.51 11.22 4.71
C THR A 258 1.86 12.21 5.68
N ALA A 259 2.30 12.21 6.94
CA ALA A 259 1.63 12.93 8.02
C ALA A 259 0.19 12.42 8.23
N GLY A 260 -0.83 13.22 7.99
CA GLY A 260 -2.25 12.87 8.11
C GLY A 260 -3.12 13.97 7.51
N ARG A 261 -4.45 13.96 7.68
CA ARG A 261 -5.40 14.96 7.15
C ARG A 261 -5.31 15.16 5.63
N GLY A 262 -4.70 14.22 4.91
CA GLY A 262 -4.58 14.26 3.45
C GLY A 262 -3.90 15.50 2.87
N ILE A 263 -2.99 16.10 3.64
CA ILE A 263 -2.20 17.29 3.23
C ILE A 263 -1.20 16.95 2.13
N TYR A 264 -0.71 15.72 2.14
CA TYR A 264 0.29 15.18 1.22
C TYR A 264 -0.22 13.91 0.55
N VAL A 265 0.34 13.61 -0.61
CA VAL A 265 0.29 12.30 -1.26
C VAL A 265 1.74 11.87 -1.41
N GLY A 266 2.10 10.75 -0.79
CA GLY A 266 3.44 10.18 -0.90
C GLY A 266 3.63 9.59 -2.28
N ARG A 267 4.84 9.69 -2.81
CA ARG A 267 5.23 9.14 -4.11
C ARG A 267 6.54 8.37 -3.95
N ILE A 268 6.53 7.13 -4.42
CA ILE A 268 7.70 6.26 -4.52
C ILE A 268 7.81 5.83 -5.98
N ASP A 269 8.90 6.22 -6.63
CA ASP A 269 9.23 5.77 -7.98
C ASP A 269 10.13 4.54 -7.86
N VAL A 270 9.60 3.38 -8.23
CA VAL A 270 10.29 2.10 -8.14
C VAL A 270 10.81 1.72 -9.52
N GLU A 271 12.11 1.51 -9.60
CA GLU A 271 12.78 0.98 -10.78
C GLU A 271 13.27 -0.44 -10.51
N LEU A 272 12.84 -1.39 -11.34
CA LEU A 272 13.20 -2.79 -11.22
C LEU A 272 13.92 -3.26 -12.48
N GLU A 273 15.09 -3.85 -12.27
CA GLU A 273 15.78 -4.64 -13.28
C GLU A 273 15.28 -6.07 -13.20
N LYS A 274 14.46 -6.48 -14.17
CA LYS A 274 14.08 -7.89 -14.26
C LYS A 274 15.23 -8.65 -14.91
N VAL A 275 16.05 -9.32 -14.10
CA VAL A 275 16.98 -10.33 -14.61
C VAL A 275 16.13 -11.48 -15.15
N LYS A 276 16.19 -11.69 -16.47
CA LYS A 276 15.53 -12.81 -17.15
C LYS A 276 16.17 -14.13 -16.77
#